data_AF-S8DN91-F1
#
_entry.id   AF-S8DN91-F1
#
_cell.length_a   1.000
_cell.length_b   1.000
_cell.length_c   1.000
_cell.angle_alpha   90.00
_cell.angle_beta   90.00
_cell.angle_gamma   90.00
#
_symmetry.space_group_name_H-M   'P 1'
#
loop_
_entity.id
_entity.type
_entity.pdbx_description
1 polymer ?
#
loop_
_entity_poly.entity_id
_entity_poly.type
_entity_poly.pdbx_seq_one_letter_code
_entity_poly.pdbx_strand_id
1 'polypeptide(L)'
;MPLGKYYCDYCDKQFQDTPSARRRHLEGVAHQRAKALWYDAARNSHWTNQVPDPRSLGKGICNRFVRTGSCVYGDSCKYYHPQR
;
A
#
# COMPACT_ATOMS: atom_id res chain seq x y z
N MET A 1 -19.60 -8.07 -20.62
CA MET A 1 -18.57 -8.52 -19.65
C MET A 1 -18.66 -7.61 -18.44
N PRO A 2 -18.93 -8.09 -17.21
CA PRO A 2 -18.98 -7.22 -16.04
C PRO A 2 -17.59 -6.60 -15.81
N LEU A 3 -17.55 -5.26 -15.75
CA LEU A 3 -16.33 -4.51 -15.48
C LEU A 3 -15.77 -4.95 -14.11
N GLY A 4 -14.48 -5.26 -14.05
CA GLY A 4 -13.80 -5.61 -12.81
C GLY A 4 -13.99 -4.51 -11.77
N LYS A 5 -14.00 -4.87 -10.49
CA LYS A 5 -14.00 -3.88 -9.40
C LYS A 5 -12.56 -3.63 -8.97
N TYR A 6 -12.17 -2.36 -8.83
CA TYR A 6 -10.88 -1.98 -8.29
C TYR A 6 -10.99 -1.91 -6.77
N TYR A 7 -10.04 -2.54 -6.10
CA TYR A 7 -9.88 -2.44 -4.65
C TYR A 7 -8.64 -1.61 -4.33
N CYS A 8 -8.80 -0.59 -3.49
CA CYS A 8 -7.67 0.16 -2.94
C CYS A 8 -7.37 -0.27 -1.52
N ASP A 9 -6.22 -0.90 -1.29
CA ASP A 9 -5.78 -1.34 0.04
C ASP A 9 -5.45 -0.19 1.02
N TYR A 10 -5.30 1.05 0.55
CA TYR A 10 -5.04 2.22 1.41
C TYR A 10 -6.31 2.91 1.91
N CYS A 11 -7.41 2.79 1.16
CA CYS A 11 -8.67 3.46 1.48
C CYS A 11 -9.78 2.49 1.85
N ASP A 12 -9.53 1.17 1.77
CA ASP A 12 -10.50 0.06 1.90
C ASP A 12 -11.81 0.34 1.13
N LYS A 13 -11.68 0.97 -0.04
CA LYS A 13 -12.79 1.32 -0.95
C LYS A 13 -12.76 0.46 -2.19
N GLN A 14 -13.95 0.05 -2.62
CA GLN A 14 -14.16 -0.72 -3.83
C GLN A 14 -15.05 0.08 -4.79
N PHE A 15 -14.60 0.23 -6.03
CA PHE A 15 -15.35 0.97 -7.07
C PHE A 15 -15.20 0.28 -8.43
N GLN A 16 -15.98 0.72 -9.40
CA GLN A 16 -15.94 0.17 -10.76
C GLN A 16 -14.60 0.53 -11.43
N ASP A 17 -13.84 -0.48 -11.85
CA ASP A 17 -12.49 -0.31 -12.40
C ASP A 17 -12.53 0.26 -13.82
N THR A 18 -12.78 1.57 -13.89
CA THR A 18 -12.52 2.34 -15.11
C THR A 18 -11.15 3.02 -14.96
N PRO A 19 -10.34 3.12 -16.04
CA PRO A 19 -9.04 3.79 -15.99
C PRO A 19 -9.13 5.20 -15.40
N SER A 20 -10.21 5.91 -15.73
CA SER A 20 -10.51 7.26 -15.26
C SER A 20 -10.84 7.31 -13.77
N ALA A 21 -11.69 6.40 -13.28
CA ALA A 21 -12.03 6.33 -11.85
C ALA A 21 -10.81 5.96 -11.01
N ARG A 22 -10.00 5.00 -11.48
CA ARG A 22 -8.76 4.59 -10.81
C ARG A 22 -7.78 5.75 -10.72
N ARG A 23 -7.53 6.46 -11.83
CA ARG A 23 -6.62 7.60 -11.85
C ARG A 23 -7.08 8.70 -10.88
N ARG A 24 -8.34 9.12 -10.97
CA ARG A 24 -8.93 10.13 -10.07
C ARG A 24 -8.84 9.72 -8.60
N HIS A 25 -9.03 8.44 -8.30
CA HIS A 25 -8.88 7.92 -6.94
C HIS A 25 -7.43 8.02 -6.43
N LEU A 26 -6.46 7.53 -7.22
CA LEU A 26 -5.04 7.52 -6.85
C LEU A 26 -4.44 8.93 -6.72
N GLU A 27 -4.90 9.88 -7.56
CA GLU A 27 -4.51 11.29 -7.52
C GLU A 27 -5.27 12.09 -6.44
N GLY A 28 -6.28 11.51 -5.81
CA GLY A 28 -7.08 12.17 -4.78
C GLY A 28 -6.30 12.42 -3.49
N VAL A 29 -6.49 13.62 -2.91
CA VAL A 29 -5.87 14.01 -1.62
C VAL A 29 -6.20 13.02 -0.51
N ALA A 30 -7.40 12.43 -0.50
CA ALA A 30 -7.78 11.40 0.47
C ALA A 30 -6.89 10.16 0.36
N HIS A 31 -6.61 9.69 -0.86
CA HIS A 31 -5.72 8.55 -1.09
C HIS A 31 -4.28 8.89 -0.69
N GLN A 32 -3.79 10.06 -1.08
CA GLN A 32 -2.45 10.53 -0.71
C GLN A 32 -2.26 10.64 0.81
N ARG A 33 -3.25 11.18 1.53
CA ARG A 33 -3.24 11.27 3.00
C ARG A 33 -3.31 9.89 3.64
N ALA A 34 -4.20 9.01 3.20
CA ALA A 34 -4.30 7.65 3.71
C ALA A 34 -2.97 6.89 3.52
N LYS A 35 -2.34 7.04 2.35
CA LYS A 35 -1.02 6.50 2.05
C LYS A 35 0.04 7.06 3.01
N ALA A 36 0.06 8.38 3.25
CA ALA A 36 1.03 9.01 4.15
C ALA A 36 0.85 8.54 5.61
N LEU A 37 -0.38 8.51 6.12
CA LEU A 37 -0.70 8.01 7.47
C LEU A 37 -0.30 6.55 7.64
N TRP A 38 -0.47 5.74 6.59
CA TRP A 38 -0.03 4.35 6.61
C TRP A 38 1.49 4.22 6.78
N TYR A 39 2.27 5.02 6.04
CA TYR A 39 3.72 5.04 6.21
C TYR A 39 4.14 5.61 7.58
N ASP A 40 3.43 6.61 8.10
CA ASP A 40 3.68 7.18 9.42
C ASP A 40 3.41 6.18 10.55
N ALA A 41 2.26 5.50 10.49
CA ALA A 41 1.89 4.43 11.42
C ALA A 41 2.84 3.23 11.32
N ALA A 42 3.28 2.88 10.11
CA ALA A 42 4.32 1.87 9.93
C ALA A 42 5.57 2.27 10.72
N ARG A 43 6.09 3.50 10.57
CA ARG A 43 7.27 4.00 11.29
C ARG A 43 7.13 3.94 12.82
N ASN A 44 5.96 4.25 13.35
CA ASN A 44 5.72 4.23 14.80
C ASN A 44 5.58 2.80 15.37
N SER A 45 5.33 1.80 14.53
CA SER A 45 5.49 0.41 14.97
C SER A 45 6.98 0.14 15.13
N HIS A 46 7.40 -0.23 16.35
CA HIS A 46 8.79 -0.56 16.73
C HIS A 46 9.50 -1.54 15.76
N TRP A 47 8.74 -2.23 14.93
CA TRP A 47 9.17 -3.17 13.89
C TRP A 47 9.65 -2.51 12.57
N THR A 48 9.24 -1.28 12.22
CA THR A 48 9.74 -0.60 11.00
C THR A 48 10.71 0.56 11.25
N ASN A 49 11.11 0.80 12.50
CA ASN A 49 12.13 1.81 12.84
C ASN A 49 13.49 1.56 12.15
N GLN A 50 13.73 0.35 11.62
CA GLN A 50 14.92 -0.01 10.82
C GLN A 50 14.71 0.09 9.31
N VAL A 51 13.49 0.41 8.84
CA VAL A 51 13.19 0.48 7.41
C VAL A 51 13.57 1.86 6.90
N PRO A 52 14.60 1.97 6.02
CA PRO A 52 14.97 3.26 5.44
C PRO A 52 13.77 3.84 4.70
N ASP A 53 13.67 5.18 4.68
CA ASP A 53 12.54 5.92 4.14
C ASP A 53 12.08 5.31 2.79
N PRO A 54 10.78 5.10 2.57
CA PRO A 54 10.26 4.49 1.34
C PRO A 54 10.61 5.27 0.07
N ARG A 55 11.03 6.54 0.15
CA ARG A 55 11.63 7.28 -0.97
C ARG A 55 13.08 6.85 -1.22
N SER A 56 13.83 6.42 -0.19
CA SER A 56 15.15 5.79 -0.32
C SER A 56 15.09 4.35 -0.83
N LEU A 57 14.08 3.55 -0.46
CA LEU A 57 14.00 2.14 -0.88
C LEU A 57 13.63 1.95 -2.36
N GLY A 58 13.11 2.97 -3.05
CA GLY A 58 12.65 2.92 -4.44
C GLY A 58 11.46 1.97 -4.70
N LYS A 59 11.28 0.97 -3.84
CA LYS A 59 10.25 -0.06 -3.80
C LYS A 59 9.61 0.04 -2.42
N GLY A 60 8.49 0.75 -2.31
CA GLY A 60 7.81 0.99 -1.02
C GLY A 60 7.51 -0.30 -0.23
N ILE A 61 7.05 -0.14 1.01
CA ILE A 61 6.78 -1.27 1.92
C ILE A 61 5.51 -2.01 1.49
N CYS A 62 5.50 -3.34 1.63
CA CYS A 62 4.34 -4.15 1.30
C CYS A 62 3.18 -3.92 2.28
N ASN A 63 2.09 -3.34 1.78
CA ASN A 63 0.90 -3.09 2.61
C ASN A 63 0.30 -4.38 3.20
N ARG A 64 0.23 -5.45 2.39
CA ARG A 64 -0.36 -6.73 2.82
C ARG A 64 0.42 -7.35 3.97
N PHE A 65 1.74 -7.38 3.86
CA PHE A 65 2.63 -7.95 4.86
C PHE A 65 2.62 -7.17 6.18
N VAL A 66 2.60 -5.83 6.12
CA VAL A 66 2.51 -5.00 7.35
C VAL A 66 1.13 -5.12 8.01
N ARG A 67 0.04 -5.16 7.23
CA ARG A 67 -1.32 -5.27 7.79
C ARG A 67 -1.62 -6.65 8.37
N THR A 68 -1.15 -7.71 7.73
CA THR A 68 -1.56 -9.09 8.05
C THR A 68 -0.43 -9.98 8.56
N GLY A 69 0.81 -9.49 8.55
CA GLY A 69 2.01 -10.28 8.87
C GLY A 69 2.41 -11.29 7.78
N SER A 70 1.64 -11.40 6.69
CA SER A 70 1.89 -12.35 5.61
C SER A 70 1.58 -11.75 4.24
N CYS A 71 2.31 -12.17 3.21
CA CYS A 71 2.11 -11.72 1.84
C CYS A 71 1.93 -12.94 0.94
N VAL A 72 0.89 -12.93 0.12
CA VAL A 72 0.60 -14.02 -0.83
C VAL A 72 1.72 -14.24 -1.86
N TYR A 73 2.54 -13.21 -2.10
CA TYR A 73 3.68 -13.28 -3.01
C TYR A 73 4.98 -13.75 -2.35
N GLY A 74 5.00 -13.94 -1.03
CA GLY A 74 6.19 -14.38 -0.27
C GLY A 74 7.43 -13.54 -0.60
N ASP A 75 8.56 -14.22 -0.82
CA ASP A 75 9.85 -13.61 -1.19
C ASP A 75 9.89 -13.03 -2.60
N SER A 76 8.92 -13.36 -3.46
CA SER A 76 8.79 -12.78 -4.81
C SER A 76 8.06 -11.43 -4.81
N CYS A 77 7.72 -10.88 -3.65
CA CYS A 77 7.06 -9.58 -3.60
C CYS A 77 8.02 -8.47 -4.07
N LYS A 78 7.54 -7.65 -5.00
CA LYS A 78 8.28 -6.46 -5.49
C LYS A 78 8.43 -5.34 -4.45
N TYR A 79 7.73 -5.46 -3.32
CA TYR A 79 7.70 -4.48 -2.24
C TYR A 79 8.49 -4.99 -1.05
N TYR A 80 9.05 -4.07 -0.27
CA TYR A 80 9.87 -4.45 0.88
C TYR A 80 9.00 -5.14 1.96
N HIS A 81 9.40 -6.34 2.35
CA HIS A 81 8.90 -7.03 3.53
C HIS A 81 9.89 -6.79 4.66
N PRO A 82 9.51 -6.11 5.76
CA PRO A 82 10.38 -5.98 6.91
C PRO A 82 10.54 -7.38 7.55
N GLN A 83 11.52 -8.14 7.12
CA GLN A 83 11.88 -9.39 7.77
C GLN A 83 12.44 -9.02 9.14
N ARG A 84 11.98 -9.72 10.18
CA ARG A 84 12.43 -9.59 11.56
C ARG A 84 13.96 -9.48 11.68
#